data_AF-A0A943L4T7-F1
#
_entry.id   AF-A0A943L4T7-F1
#
_cell.length_a   1.000
_cell.length_b   1.000
_cell.length_c   1.000
_cell.angle_alpha   90.00
_cell.angle_beta   90.00
_cell.angle_gamma   90.00
#
_symmetry.space_group_name_H-M   'P 1'
#
loop_
_entity.id
_entity.type
_entity.pdbx_description
1 polymer ?
#
loop_
_entity_poly.entity_id
_entity_poly.type
_entity_poly.pdbx_seq_one_letter_code
_entity_poly.pdbx_strand_id
1 'polypeptide(L)' 'MDKKDELEKRLINLKLEKRQLLLSGKNTNRIDELIKEVEDELKEKQYTEEN' A
#
# COMPACT_ATOMS: atom_id res chain seq x y z
N MET A 1 -10.72 14.78 2.46
CA MET A 1 -9.71 13.76 2.81
C MET A 1 -8.52 14.05 1.94
N ASP A 2 -7.33 14.10 2.52
CA ASP A 2 -6.13 14.32 1.73
C ASP A 2 -5.81 13.09 0.88
N LYS A 3 -5.23 13.31 -0.30
CA LYS A 3 -4.77 12.22 -1.17
C LYS A 3 -3.73 11.32 -0.47
N LYS A 4 -3.06 11.83 0.57
CA LYS A 4 -2.14 11.08 1.43
C LYS A 4 -2.88 10.12 2.36
N ASP A 5 -3.94 10.59 3.02
CA ASP A 5 -4.81 9.75 3.87
C ASP A 5 -5.42 8.59 3.09
N GLU A 6 -5.79 8.82 1.83
CA GLU A 6 -6.35 7.78 0.96
C GLU A 6 -5.31 6.70 0.64
N LEU A 7 -4.07 7.10 0.36
CA LEU A 7 -2.97 6.18 0.10
C LEU A 7 -2.58 5.38 1.36
N GLU A 8 -2.54 6.01 2.53
CA GLU A 8 -2.29 5.33 3.80
C GLU A 8 -3.39 4.31 4.12
N LYS A 9 -4.67 4.68 3.95
CA LYS A 9 -5.79 3.75 4.12
C LYS A 9 -5.71 2.58 3.14
N ARG A 10 -5.35 2.85 1.88
CA ARG A 10 -5.18 1.80 0.86
C ARG A 10 -4.05 0.85 1.23
N LEU A 11 -2.93 1.36 1.74
CA LEU A 11 -1.80 0.55 2.19
C LEU A 11 -2.19 -0.38 3.36
N ILE A 12 -2.94 0.14 4.34
CA ILE A 12 -3.44 -0.66 5.47
C ILE A 12 -4.34 -1.79 4.96
N ASN A 13 -5.28 -1.48 4.06
CA ASN A 13 -6.18 -2.48 3.48
C ASN A 13 -5.42 -3.58 2.74
N LEU A 14 -4.43 -3.22 1.91
CA LEU A 14 -3.61 -4.18 1.18
C LEU A 14 -2.81 -5.08 2.14
N LYS A 15 -2.26 -4.53 3.23
CA LYS A 15 -1.54 -5.32 4.25
C LYS A 15 -2.47 -6.30 4.98
N LEU A 16 -3.71 -5.89 5.26
CA LEU A 16 -4.74 -6.78 5.84
C LEU A 16 -5.15 -7.89 4.86
N GLU A 17 -5.38 -7.55 3.60
CA GLU A 17 -5.73 -8.50 2.55
C GLU A 17 -4.60 -9.51 2.31
N LYS A 18 -3.34 -9.06 2.27
CA LYS A 18 -2.16 -9.93 2.22
C LYS A 18 -2.19 -10.96 3.35
N ARG A 19 -2.45 -10.52 4.57
CA ARG A 19 -2.52 -11.40 5.74
C ARG A 19 -3.62 -12.45 5.59
N GLN A 20 -4.79 -12.08 5.10
CA GLN A 20 -5.89 -13.02 4.86
C GLN A 20 -5.54 -14.06 3.79
N LEU A 21 -4.89 -13.64 2.70
CA LEU A 21 -4.44 -14.56 1.65
C LEU A 21 -3.36 -15.52 2.18
N LEU A 22 -2.38 -15.04 2.94
CA LEU A 22 -1.36 -15.88 3.57
C LEU A 22 -1.98 -16.92 4.51
N LEU A 23 -2.91 -16.50 5.36
CA LEU A 23 -3.65 -17.41 6.25
C LEU A 23 -4.46 -18.45 5.48
N SER A 24 -4.92 -18.09 4.27
CA SER A 24 -5.64 -18.99 3.37
C SER A 24 -4.71 -19.83 2.48
N GLY A 25 -3.38 -19.72 2.63
CA GLY A 25 -2.40 -20.40 1.78
C GLY A 25 -2.42 -19.96 0.31
N LYS A 26 -2.95 -18.78 0.01
CA LYS A 26 -3.07 -18.22 -1.34
C LYS A 26 -1.83 -17.39 -1.72
N ASN A 27 -1.59 -17.28 -3.03
CA ASN A 27 -0.54 -16.42 -3.56
C ASN A 27 -0.83 -14.94 -3.26
N THR A 28 0.20 -14.19 -2.85
CA THR A 28 0.10 -12.76 -2.51
C THR A 28 0.91 -11.85 -3.43
N ASN A 29 1.56 -12.38 -4.47
CA ASN A 29 2.50 -11.63 -5.31
C ASN A 29 1.87 -10.36 -5.87
N ARG A 30 0.61 -10.44 -6.30
CA ARG A 30 -0.14 -9.28 -6.78
C ARG A 30 -0.39 -8.23 -5.69
N ILE A 31 -0.65 -8.65 -4.46
CA ILE A 31 -0.79 -7.71 -3.35
C ILE A 31 0.56 -7.10 -2.98
N ASP A 32 1.64 -7.86 -3.09
CA ASP A 32 2.99 -7.37 -2.85
C ASP A 32 3.39 -6.28 -3.85
N GLU A 33 3.07 -6.45 -5.13
CA GLU A 33 3.24 -5.43 -6.17
C GLU A 33 2.42 -4.16 -5.86
N LEU A 34 1.13 -4.32 -5.53
CA LEU A 34 0.25 -3.19 -5.19
C LEU A 34 0.70 -2.43 -3.93
N ILE A 35 1.21 -3.14 -2.92
CA ILE A 35 1.78 -2.51 -1.72
C ILE A 35 2.97 -1.65 -2.12
N LYS A 36 3.85 -2.18 -2.97
CA LYS A 36 5.05 -1.47 -3.40
C LYS A 36 4.71 -0.22 -4.21
N GLU A 37 3.75 -0.30 -5.13
CA GLU A 37 3.26 0.87 -5.88
C GLU A 37 2.75 1.97 -4.95
N VAL A 38 1.95 1.61 -3.94
CA VAL A 38 1.42 2.59 -2.97
C VAL A 38 2.51 3.17 -2.08
N GLU A 39 3.51 2.37 -1.69
CA GLU A 39 4.67 2.85 -0.92
C GLU A 39 5.54 3.80 -1.75
N ASP A 40 5.74 3.52 -3.04
CA ASP A 40 6.47 4.39 -3.95
C ASP A 40 5.72 5.72 -4.19
N GLU A 41 4.39 5.68 -4.42
CA GLU A 41 3.56 6.89 -4.54
C GLU A 41 3.58 7.75 -3.26
N LEU A 42 3.53 7.12 -2.08
CA LEU A 42 3.63 7.84 -0.80
C LEU A 42 4.99 8.51 -0.64
N LYS A 43 6.05 7.82 -1.06
CA LYS A 43 7.42 8.33 -1.00
C LYS A 43 7.61 9.51 -1.95
N GLU A 44 7.18 9.41 -3.20
CA GLU A 44 7.24 10.53 -4.15
C GLU A 44 6.52 11.77 -3.62
N LYS A 45 5.35 11.60 -2.99
CA LYS A 45 4.62 12.72 -2.39
C LYS A 45 5.32 13.32 -1.18
N GLN A 46 5.95 12.52 -0.32
CA GLN A 46 6.80 13.07 0.76
C GLN A 46 7.97 13.90 0.21
N TYR A 47 8.65 13.42 -0.83
CA TYR A 47 9.77 14.16 -1.45
C TYR A 47 9.33 15.45 -2.16
N THR A 48 8.08 15.52 -2.62
CA THR A 48 7.53 16.71 -3.28
C THR A 48 7.04 17.76 -2.27
N GLU A 49 6.72 17.37 -1.04
CA GLU A 49 6.32 18.29 0.05
C GLU A 49 7.53 18.90 0.79
N GLU A 50 8.72 18.29 0.69
CA GLU A 50 9.95 18.76 1.37
C GLU A 50 10.83 19.73 0.52
N ASN A 51 10.45 20.07 -0.72
CA ASN A 51 11.18 21.02 -1.59
C ASN A 51 10.43 22.33 -1.82
#